data_AF-B2IL07-F1
#
_entry.id   AF-B2IL07-F1
#
_cell.length_a   1.000
_cell.length_b   1.000
_cell.length_c   1.000
_cell.angle_alpha   90.00
_cell.angle_beta   90.00
_cell.angle_gamma   90.00
#
_symmetry.space_group_name_H-M   'P 1'
#
loop_
_entity.id
_entity.type
_entity.pdbx_description
1 polymer ?
#
loop_
_entity_poly.entity_id
_entity_poly.type
_entity_poly.pdbx_seq_one_letter_code
_entity_poly.pdbx_strand_id
1 'polypeptide(L)'
;MNHTLPYGVVMDWHLLLASVVAAFIAAAHSTLGERRLLRPLLRENLDNGSAKKAEFMRLTLRFAWHLTSAFMLGCAVILFVLAFFPLDLVSILVVEILGALFIASAAITGSYSRWRHVAWPLFTLVGALCWWTAAWHDGAARFEATRPVIGIGVSSILMLIAATHLYWAITGTNNLEALMPEKNGKPLFRPRRTGMAGVALALCAASLLIAEQGLGVFGIGHSEIISRGCWLLGALLIARAVGDFQYLGLFKAVRTTMFSYWDTAVYTPLCLLLGISICVIAAR
;
A
#
# COMPACT_ATOMS: atom_id res chain seq x y z
N MET A 1 -21.42 23.27 -10.08
CA MET A 1 -22.20 23.80 -11.22
C MET A 1 -21.54 23.28 -12.47
N ASN A 2 -22.18 22.36 -13.17
CA ASN A 2 -21.61 21.71 -14.35
C ASN A 2 -21.87 22.60 -15.56
N HIS A 3 -20.82 23.20 -16.12
CA HIS A 3 -20.92 23.93 -17.38
C HIS A 3 -20.91 22.91 -18.52
N THR A 4 -22.01 22.84 -19.26
CA THR A 4 -22.13 22.00 -20.47
C THR A 4 -21.30 22.62 -21.59
N LEU A 5 -20.28 21.90 -22.06
CA LEU A 5 -19.55 22.25 -23.28
C LEU A 5 -20.41 21.93 -24.52
N PRO A 6 -20.10 22.47 -25.72
CA PRO A 6 -20.94 22.40 -26.92
C PRO A 6 -21.26 20.99 -27.46
N TYR A 7 -20.70 19.93 -26.86
CA TYR A 7 -20.82 18.54 -27.31
C TYR A 7 -21.51 17.62 -26.29
N GLY A 8 -22.22 18.15 -25.29
CA GLY A 8 -22.91 17.35 -24.27
C GLY A 8 -21.99 16.68 -23.24
N VAL A 9 -20.69 16.96 -23.31
CA VAL A 9 -19.69 16.53 -22.34
C VAL A 9 -19.77 17.44 -21.12
N VAL A 10 -20.13 16.85 -19.98
CA VAL A 10 -20.03 17.51 -18.67
C VAL A 10 -18.60 17.33 -18.18
N MET A 11 -17.88 18.45 -18.04
CA MET A 11 -16.53 18.46 -17.46
C MET A 11 -16.60 18.19 -15.95
N ASP A 12 -15.89 17.18 -15.45
CA ASP A 12 -15.74 16.94 -14.02
C ASP A 12 -14.65 17.86 -13.45
N TRP A 13 -15.08 18.91 -12.76
CA TRP A 13 -14.16 19.90 -12.20
C TRP A 13 -13.30 19.35 -11.06
N HIS A 14 -13.74 18.30 -10.35
CA HIS A 14 -12.97 17.70 -9.26
C HIS A 14 -11.79 16.90 -9.81
N LEU A 15 -12.00 16.11 -10.87
CA LEU A 15 -10.92 15.39 -11.56
C LEU A 15 -9.96 16.36 -12.25
N LEU A 16 -10.47 17.44 -12.83
CA LEU A 16 -9.63 18.49 -13.39
C LEU A 16 -8.75 19.14 -12.31
N LEU A 17 -9.33 19.52 -11.17
CA LEU A 17 -8.58 20.06 -10.04
C LEU A 17 -7.54 19.05 -9.52
N ALA A 18 -7.95 17.78 -9.34
CA ALA A 18 -7.06 16.70 -8.91
C ALA A 18 -5.87 16.54 -9.87
N SER A 19 -6.11 16.62 -11.18
CA SER A 19 -5.07 16.55 -12.20
C SER A 19 -4.05 17.69 -12.09
N VAL A 20 -4.52 18.94 -11.90
CA VAL A 20 -3.65 20.11 -11.77
C VAL A 20 -2.81 20.02 -10.50
N VAL A 21 -3.42 19.62 -9.38
CA VAL A 21 -2.69 19.43 -8.12
C VAL A 21 -1.66 18.31 -8.25
N ALA A 22 -2.02 17.17 -8.85
CA ALA A 22 -1.08 16.06 -9.08
C ALA A 22 0.09 16.47 -9.98
N ALA A 23 -0.16 17.22 -11.06
CA ALA A 23 0.89 17.75 -11.94
C ALA A 23 1.80 18.73 -11.19
N PHE A 24 1.24 19.58 -10.32
CA PHE A 24 2.02 20.47 -9.47
C PHE A 24 2.91 19.69 -8.50
N ILE A 25 2.40 18.64 -7.85
CA ILE A 25 3.20 17.79 -6.97
C ILE A 25 4.35 17.14 -7.77
N ALA A 26 4.09 16.61 -8.96
CA ALA A 26 5.11 16.01 -9.83
C ALA A 26 6.21 17.01 -10.18
N ALA A 27 5.84 18.24 -10.59
CA ALA A 27 6.78 19.29 -10.94
C ALA A 27 7.60 19.77 -9.73
N ALA A 28 6.94 19.96 -8.58
CA ALA A 28 7.59 20.35 -7.33
C ALA A 28 8.56 19.28 -6.84
N HIS A 29 8.15 18.01 -6.84
CA HIS A 29 9.00 16.87 -6.48
C HIS A 29 10.23 16.80 -7.39
N SER A 30 10.05 16.87 -8.71
CA SER A 30 11.15 16.81 -9.67
C SER A 30 12.14 17.98 -9.50
N THR A 31 11.63 19.23 -9.43
CA THR A 31 12.48 20.42 -9.48
C THR A 31 13.03 20.84 -8.12
N LEU A 32 12.20 20.91 -7.07
CA LEU A 32 12.66 21.28 -5.73
C LEU A 32 13.51 20.17 -5.12
N GLY A 33 13.14 18.92 -5.37
CA GLY A 33 13.93 17.76 -4.95
C GLY A 33 15.34 17.73 -5.52
N GLU A 34 15.47 17.91 -6.84
CA GLU A 34 16.77 17.97 -7.50
C GLU A 34 17.61 19.15 -6.97
N ARG A 35 17.00 20.34 -6.83
CA ARG A 35 17.72 21.56 -6.42
C ARG A 35 18.10 21.57 -4.94
N ARG A 36 17.22 21.12 -4.04
CA ARG A 36 17.38 21.27 -2.59
C ARG A 36 17.87 20.02 -1.88
N LEU A 37 17.72 18.83 -2.47
CA LEU A 37 18.13 17.57 -1.84
C LEU A 37 19.22 16.84 -2.63
N LEU A 38 18.94 16.45 -3.89
CA LEU A 38 19.88 15.60 -4.63
C LEU A 38 21.19 16.31 -4.97
N ARG A 39 21.14 17.55 -5.47
CA ARG A 39 22.37 18.28 -5.83
C ARG A 39 23.30 18.49 -4.64
N PRO A 40 22.87 18.97 -3.46
CA PRO A 40 23.72 19.05 -2.28
C PRO A 40 24.27 17.68 -1.86
N LEU A 41 23.41 16.67 -1.73
CA LEU A 41 23.79 15.31 -1.29
C LEU A 41 24.84 14.67 -2.20
N LEU A 42 24.69 14.84 -3.51
CA LEU A 42 25.62 14.33 -4.51
C LEU A 42 26.89 15.16 -4.62
N ARG A 43 26.95 16.38 -4.09
CA ARG A 43 28.22 17.12 -4.02
C ARG A 43 29.08 16.62 -2.86
N GLU A 44 28.48 16.38 -1.70
CA GLU A 44 29.20 15.97 -0.49
C GLU A 44 29.72 14.51 -0.54
N ASN A 45 29.00 13.60 -1.18
CA ASN A 45 29.31 12.16 -1.09
C ASN A 45 30.24 11.60 -2.18
N LEU A 46 30.52 12.35 -3.24
CA LEU A 46 31.32 11.85 -4.38
C LEU A 46 32.82 12.08 -4.21
N ASP A 47 33.22 12.80 -3.17
CA ASP A 47 34.63 13.08 -2.86
C ASP A 47 35.32 11.92 -2.11
N ASN A 48 34.54 10.94 -1.62
CA ASN A 48 35.01 9.91 -0.68
C ASN A 48 35.04 8.47 -1.25
N GLY A 49 34.90 8.27 -2.57
CA GLY A 49 34.78 6.93 -3.17
C GLY A 49 35.31 6.81 -4.60
N SER A 50 35.29 5.60 -5.17
CA SER A 50 35.74 5.40 -6.56
C SER A 50 34.82 6.11 -7.56
N ALA A 51 35.40 6.78 -8.56
CA ALA A 51 34.66 7.60 -9.53
C ALA A 51 33.52 6.84 -10.21
N LYS A 52 33.71 5.54 -10.52
CA LYS A 52 32.67 4.68 -11.12
C LYS A 52 31.48 4.44 -10.17
N LYS A 53 31.73 4.18 -8.88
CA LYS A 53 30.67 3.96 -7.88
C LYS A 53 29.90 5.26 -7.63
N ALA A 54 30.62 6.36 -7.58
CA ALA A 54 30.10 7.71 -7.45
C ALA A 54 29.15 8.07 -8.61
N GLU A 55 29.56 7.82 -9.86
CA GLU A 55 28.74 8.05 -11.05
C GLU A 55 27.50 7.16 -11.09
N PHE A 56 27.65 5.86 -10.83
CA PHE A 56 26.51 4.94 -10.79
C PHE A 56 25.46 5.34 -9.76
N MET A 57 25.90 5.72 -8.55
CA MET A 57 25.01 6.20 -7.49
C MET A 57 24.29 7.49 -7.91
N ARG A 58 25.01 8.44 -8.53
CA ARG A 58 24.42 9.69 -9.05
C ARG A 58 23.31 9.41 -10.07
N LEU A 59 23.57 8.54 -11.04
CA LEU A 59 22.62 8.17 -12.08
C LEU A 59 21.40 7.48 -11.49
N THR A 60 21.61 6.49 -10.61
CA THR A 60 20.53 5.72 -9.99
C THR A 60 19.62 6.60 -9.14
N LEU A 61 20.18 7.48 -8.31
CA LEU A 61 19.39 8.38 -7.45
C LEU A 61 18.56 9.37 -8.27
N ARG A 62 19.16 10.00 -9.30
CA ARG A 62 18.42 10.91 -10.19
C ARG A 62 17.35 10.19 -11.00
N PHE A 63 17.67 9.01 -11.52
CA PHE A 63 16.72 8.19 -12.25
C PHE A 63 15.50 7.85 -11.39
N ALA A 64 15.71 7.30 -10.19
CA ALA A 64 14.62 6.98 -9.27
C ALA A 64 13.77 8.21 -8.91
N TRP A 65 14.43 9.35 -8.70
CA TRP A 65 13.76 10.62 -8.38
C TRP A 65 12.85 11.12 -9.51
N HIS A 66 13.36 11.15 -10.74
CA HIS A 66 12.58 11.60 -11.89
C HIS A 66 11.54 10.58 -12.33
N LEU A 67 11.81 9.28 -12.20
CA LEU A 67 10.84 8.22 -12.48
C LEU A 67 9.59 8.37 -11.60
N THR A 68 9.77 8.63 -10.30
CA THR A 68 8.65 8.86 -9.38
C THR A 68 7.84 10.10 -9.78
N SER A 69 8.52 11.16 -10.24
CA SER A 69 7.87 12.38 -10.74
C SER A 69 7.09 12.12 -12.04
N ALA A 70 7.65 11.32 -12.95
CA ALA A 70 6.99 10.93 -14.18
C ALA A 70 5.75 10.06 -13.91
N PHE A 71 5.81 9.17 -12.92
CA PHE A 71 4.65 8.40 -12.47
C PHE A 71 3.52 9.30 -11.98
N MET A 72 3.81 10.27 -11.11
CA MET A 72 2.81 11.25 -10.65
C MET A 72 2.23 12.09 -11.79
N LEU A 73 3.06 12.46 -12.78
CA LEU A 73 2.59 13.16 -13.97
C LEU A 73 1.69 12.27 -14.85
N GLY A 74 2.01 10.98 -14.98
CA GLY A 74 1.15 10.00 -15.65
C GLY A 74 -0.23 9.91 -14.99
N CYS A 75 -0.29 9.83 -13.65
CA CYS A 75 -1.55 9.88 -12.91
C CYS A 75 -2.32 11.19 -13.18
N ALA A 76 -1.63 12.33 -13.21
CA ALA A 76 -2.25 13.61 -13.53
C ALA A 76 -2.86 13.64 -14.94
N VAL A 77 -2.17 13.09 -15.95
CA VAL A 77 -2.68 12.99 -17.32
C VAL A 77 -3.92 12.09 -17.38
N ILE A 78 -3.93 10.95 -16.69
CA ILE A 78 -5.11 10.07 -16.61
C ILE A 78 -6.31 10.83 -16.03
N LEU A 79 -6.12 11.51 -14.89
CA LEU A 79 -7.19 12.30 -14.25
C LEU A 79 -7.67 13.45 -15.17
N PHE A 80 -6.75 14.12 -15.87
CA PHE A 80 -7.09 15.16 -16.83
C PHE A 80 -7.95 14.61 -17.96
N VAL A 81 -7.57 13.49 -18.57
CA VAL A 81 -8.36 12.84 -19.63
C VAL A 81 -9.75 12.48 -19.10
N LEU A 82 -9.83 11.77 -17.97
CA LEU A 82 -11.10 11.34 -17.39
C LEU A 82 -12.03 12.51 -17.01
N ALA A 83 -11.49 13.71 -16.76
CA ALA A 83 -12.30 14.90 -16.50
C ALA A 83 -13.18 15.36 -17.68
N PHE A 84 -12.88 14.92 -18.91
CA PHE A 84 -13.59 15.31 -20.14
C PHE A 84 -14.35 14.18 -20.81
N PHE A 85 -14.50 13.02 -20.17
CA PHE A 85 -15.28 11.90 -20.73
C PHE A 85 -16.30 11.39 -19.73
N PRO A 86 -17.44 10.83 -20.19
CA PRO A 86 -18.36 10.11 -19.33
C PRO A 86 -17.64 8.98 -18.59
N LEU A 87 -17.83 8.90 -17.27
CA LEU A 87 -17.21 7.88 -16.43
C LEU A 87 -18.06 6.62 -16.45
N ASP A 88 -17.51 5.56 -17.04
CA ASP A 88 -18.03 4.20 -16.93
C ASP A 88 -17.48 3.49 -15.68
N LEU A 89 -17.91 2.25 -15.44
CA LEU A 89 -17.46 1.46 -14.28
C LEU A 89 -15.93 1.34 -14.22
N VAL A 90 -15.27 1.10 -15.35
CA VAL A 90 -13.82 0.95 -15.41
C VAL A 90 -13.14 2.27 -15.04
N SER A 91 -13.62 3.40 -15.54
CA SER A 91 -13.10 4.73 -15.22
C SER A 91 -13.25 5.05 -13.74
N ILE A 92 -14.38 4.70 -13.13
CA ILE A 92 -14.60 4.87 -11.68
C ILE A 92 -13.61 4.01 -10.88
N LEU A 93 -13.41 2.74 -11.25
CA LEU A 93 -12.43 1.87 -10.59
C LEU A 93 -11.00 2.43 -10.70
N VAL A 94 -10.62 2.97 -11.86
CA VAL A 94 -9.33 3.65 -12.05
C VAL A 94 -9.21 4.85 -11.10
N VAL A 95 -10.23 5.69 -11.01
CA VAL A 95 -10.27 6.85 -10.12
C VAL A 95 -10.17 6.42 -8.64
N GLU A 96 -10.85 5.35 -8.23
CA GLU A 96 -10.77 4.81 -6.86
C GLU A 96 -9.38 4.30 -6.53
N ILE A 97 -8.74 3.56 -7.43
CA ILE A 97 -7.36 3.07 -7.28
C ILE A 97 -6.38 4.24 -7.17
N LEU A 98 -6.50 5.24 -8.04
CA LEU A 98 -5.69 6.46 -7.96
C LEU A 98 -5.95 7.18 -6.63
N GLY A 99 -7.21 7.30 -6.20
CA GLY A 99 -7.58 7.86 -4.91
C GLY A 99 -6.89 7.16 -3.74
N ALA A 100 -6.95 5.83 -3.71
CA ALA A 100 -6.30 5.02 -2.69
C ALA A 100 -4.76 5.19 -2.69
N LEU A 101 -4.13 5.21 -3.86
CA LEU A 101 -2.68 5.44 -3.99
C LEU A 101 -2.27 6.81 -3.43
N PHE A 102 -3.04 7.86 -3.72
CA PHE A 102 -2.78 9.20 -3.20
C PHE A 102 -3.02 9.31 -1.68
N ILE A 103 -4.09 8.70 -1.15
CA ILE A 103 -4.33 8.65 0.30
C ILE A 103 -3.23 7.86 1.03
N ALA A 104 -2.80 6.72 0.48
CA ALA A 104 -1.69 5.94 1.04
C ALA A 104 -0.39 6.76 1.04
N SER A 105 -0.10 7.48 -0.06
CA SER A 105 1.06 8.37 -0.17
C SER A 105 1.01 9.51 0.84
N ALA A 106 -0.18 10.08 1.08
CA ALA A 106 -0.41 11.10 2.09
C ALA A 106 -0.14 10.56 3.51
N ALA A 107 -0.67 9.37 3.83
CA ALA A 107 -0.47 8.72 5.12
C ALA A 107 1.02 8.40 5.38
N ILE A 108 1.73 7.87 4.39
CA ILE A 108 3.16 7.57 4.49
C ILE A 108 3.97 8.86 4.66
N THR A 109 3.73 9.86 3.80
CA THR A 109 4.46 11.13 3.83
C THR A 109 4.17 11.91 5.13
N GLY A 110 2.91 11.93 5.57
CA GLY A 110 2.47 12.55 6.80
C GLY A 110 3.08 11.87 8.02
N SER A 111 2.91 10.56 8.19
CA SER A 111 3.43 9.83 9.35
C SER A 111 4.95 9.92 9.47
N TYR A 112 5.70 9.68 8.39
CA TYR A 112 7.17 9.73 8.40
C TYR A 112 7.69 11.13 8.73
N SER A 113 7.03 12.18 8.20
CA SER A 113 7.43 13.57 8.46
C SER A 113 6.85 14.15 9.75
N ARG A 114 6.11 13.37 10.56
CA ARG A 114 5.33 13.87 11.70
C ARG A 114 4.41 15.04 11.32
N TRP A 115 3.74 14.90 10.17
CA TRP A 115 2.80 15.85 9.58
C TRP A 115 3.41 17.20 9.17
N ARG A 116 4.75 17.28 9.10
CA ARG A 116 5.47 18.51 8.73
C ARG A 116 5.70 18.66 7.23
N HIS A 117 5.66 17.58 6.46
CA HIS A 117 5.95 17.63 5.04
C HIS A 117 4.75 18.12 4.23
N VAL A 118 4.90 19.25 3.53
CA VAL A 118 3.82 19.95 2.81
C VAL A 118 3.14 19.11 1.71
N ALA A 119 3.75 18.02 1.26
CA ALA A 119 3.09 17.14 0.28
C ALA A 119 1.92 16.33 0.85
N TRP A 120 1.85 16.07 2.17
CA TRP A 120 0.77 15.20 2.70
C TRP A 120 -0.64 15.78 2.47
N PRO A 121 -0.94 17.07 2.70
CA PRO A 121 -2.27 17.62 2.43
C PRO A 121 -2.57 17.65 0.93
N LEU A 122 -1.56 17.85 0.07
CA LEU A 122 -1.75 17.87 -1.38
C LEU A 122 -2.12 16.48 -1.91
N PHE A 123 -1.44 15.43 -1.42
CA PHE A 123 -1.82 14.05 -1.72
C PHE A 123 -3.21 13.70 -1.16
N THR A 124 -3.53 14.14 0.07
CA THR A 124 -4.87 13.95 0.64
C THR A 124 -5.95 14.62 -0.22
N LEU A 125 -5.70 15.84 -0.71
CA LEU A 125 -6.63 16.57 -1.56
C LEU A 125 -6.92 15.81 -2.86
N VAL A 126 -5.88 15.38 -3.57
CA VAL A 126 -6.04 14.59 -4.82
C VAL A 126 -6.83 13.32 -4.54
N GLY A 127 -6.45 12.57 -3.49
CA GLY A 127 -7.12 11.32 -3.13
C GLY A 127 -8.59 11.51 -2.76
N ALA A 128 -8.90 12.55 -1.98
CA ALA A 128 -10.26 12.88 -1.57
C ALA A 128 -11.11 13.34 -2.76
N LEU A 129 -10.57 14.12 -3.70
CA LEU A 129 -11.29 14.52 -4.92
C LEU A 129 -11.60 13.31 -5.80
N CYS A 130 -10.64 12.39 -5.97
CA CYS A 130 -10.89 11.14 -6.69
C CYS A 130 -12.01 10.32 -6.03
N TRP A 131 -11.93 10.09 -4.72
CA TRP A 131 -12.98 9.36 -4.00
C TRP A 131 -14.31 10.11 -3.96
N TRP A 132 -14.31 11.44 -4.00
CA TRP A 132 -15.52 12.24 -4.10
C TRP A 132 -16.17 12.08 -5.49
N THR A 133 -15.42 12.22 -6.58
CA THR A 133 -15.94 11.95 -7.93
C THR A 133 -16.46 10.53 -8.03
N ALA A 134 -15.65 9.56 -7.58
CA ALA A 134 -16.09 8.18 -7.49
C ALA A 134 -17.39 8.14 -6.70
N ALA A 135 -17.46 8.75 -5.49
CA ALA A 135 -18.60 8.78 -4.55
C ALA A 135 -19.92 9.33 -5.13
N TRP A 136 -19.87 10.25 -6.09
CA TRP A 136 -21.05 10.90 -6.66
C TRP A 136 -21.66 10.17 -7.86
N HIS A 137 -20.91 9.29 -8.54
CA HIS A 137 -21.29 8.64 -9.81
C HIS A 137 -21.86 7.19 -9.72
N ASP A 138 -22.59 6.77 -8.66
CA ASP A 138 -23.12 5.39 -8.30
C ASP A 138 -22.73 4.70 -6.95
N GLY A 139 -23.23 5.19 -5.80
CA GLY A 139 -22.95 4.73 -4.42
C GLY A 139 -22.80 3.23 -4.11
N ALA A 140 -23.60 2.37 -4.77
CA ALA A 140 -23.84 0.99 -4.32
C ALA A 140 -23.24 -0.11 -5.20
N ALA A 141 -23.09 0.11 -6.52
CA ALA A 141 -22.40 -0.84 -7.41
C ALA A 141 -20.88 -0.94 -7.12
N ARG A 142 -20.34 0.08 -6.43
CA ARG A 142 -18.91 0.30 -6.15
C ARG A 142 -18.26 -0.66 -5.17
N PHE A 143 -18.97 -1.08 -4.13
CA PHE A 143 -18.37 -2.00 -3.16
C PHE A 143 -18.25 -3.42 -3.74
N GLU A 144 -19.28 -3.86 -4.47
CA GLU A 144 -19.26 -5.14 -5.18
C GLU A 144 -18.17 -5.18 -6.26
N ALA A 145 -17.99 -4.09 -7.02
CA ALA A 145 -17.00 -4.03 -8.09
C ALA A 145 -15.55 -3.95 -7.59
N THR A 146 -15.31 -3.37 -6.41
CA THR A 146 -13.95 -3.26 -5.82
C THR A 146 -13.52 -4.51 -5.06
N ARG A 147 -14.47 -5.30 -4.55
CA ARG A 147 -14.18 -6.55 -3.81
C ARG A 147 -13.24 -7.52 -4.55
N PRO A 148 -13.40 -7.81 -5.86
CA PRO A 148 -12.45 -8.64 -6.59
C PRO A 148 -11.03 -8.06 -6.59
N VAL A 149 -10.90 -6.73 -6.75
CA VAL A 149 -9.59 -6.05 -6.76
C VAL A 149 -8.92 -6.14 -5.39
N ILE A 150 -9.66 -5.90 -4.30
CA ILE A 150 -9.18 -6.05 -2.93
C ILE A 150 -8.79 -7.52 -2.68
N GLY A 151 -9.62 -8.47 -3.15
CA GLY A 151 -9.36 -9.91 -3.06
C GLY A 151 -8.06 -10.32 -3.74
N ILE A 152 -7.84 -9.90 -5.00
CA ILE A 152 -6.59 -10.14 -5.74
C ILE A 152 -5.40 -9.57 -4.95
N GLY A 153 -5.52 -8.33 -4.47
CA GLY A 153 -4.43 -7.68 -3.74
C GLY A 153 -4.07 -8.42 -2.46
N VAL A 154 -5.06 -8.73 -1.62
CA VAL A 154 -4.87 -9.46 -0.36
C VAL A 154 -4.31 -10.86 -0.61
N SER A 155 -4.90 -11.64 -1.51
CA SER A 155 -4.42 -12.99 -1.86
C SER A 155 -2.98 -12.95 -2.38
N SER A 156 -2.65 -12.00 -3.25
CA SER A 156 -1.28 -11.84 -3.77
C SER A 156 -0.27 -11.55 -2.66
N ILE A 157 -0.62 -10.64 -1.73
CA ILE A 157 0.24 -10.32 -0.58
C ILE A 157 0.44 -11.54 0.31
N LEU A 158 -0.64 -12.27 0.64
CA LEU A 158 -0.56 -13.48 1.46
C LEU A 158 0.30 -14.57 0.79
N MET A 159 0.22 -14.70 -0.54
CA MET A 159 1.06 -15.62 -1.30
C MET A 159 2.55 -15.26 -1.24
N LEU A 160 2.89 -13.97 -1.33
CA LEU A 160 4.28 -13.50 -1.16
C LEU A 160 4.81 -13.77 0.25
N ILE A 161 3.96 -13.56 1.28
CA ILE A 161 4.31 -13.87 2.67
C ILE A 161 4.47 -15.39 2.85
N ALA A 162 3.60 -16.20 2.25
CA ALA A 162 3.68 -17.67 2.28
C ALA A 162 4.99 -18.17 1.64
N ALA A 163 5.37 -17.62 0.48
CA ALA A 163 6.63 -17.94 -0.20
C ALA A 163 7.84 -17.62 0.68
N THR A 164 7.81 -16.51 1.41
CA THR A 164 8.87 -16.14 2.36
C THR A 164 9.00 -17.17 3.50
N HIS A 165 7.86 -17.62 4.06
CA HIS A 165 7.86 -18.65 5.11
C HIS A 165 8.34 -20.01 4.58
N LEU A 166 7.94 -20.38 3.37
CA LEU A 166 8.40 -21.61 2.71
C LEU A 166 9.91 -21.57 2.44
N TYR A 167 10.42 -20.43 1.98
CA TYR A 167 11.85 -20.22 1.78
C TYR A 167 12.64 -20.45 3.08
N TRP A 168 12.20 -19.91 4.22
CA TRP A 168 12.85 -20.16 5.51
C TRP A 168 12.64 -21.58 6.03
N ALA A 169 11.52 -22.23 5.73
CA ALA A 169 11.30 -23.65 6.04
C ALA A 169 12.34 -24.55 5.34
N ILE A 170 12.71 -24.23 4.10
CA ILE A 170 13.69 -24.96 3.31
C ILE A 170 15.13 -24.62 3.75
N THR A 171 15.45 -23.32 3.83
CA THR A 171 16.82 -22.84 4.05
C THR A 171 17.26 -22.87 5.52
N GLY A 172 16.33 -22.80 6.47
CA GLY A 172 16.61 -22.74 7.91
C GLY A 172 16.61 -21.32 8.49
N THR A 173 16.96 -21.20 9.78
CA THR A 173 16.72 -19.98 10.58
C THR A 173 17.94 -19.08 10.77
N ASN A 174 19.05 -19.35 10.07
CA ASN A 174 20.35 -18.70 10.33
C ASN A 174 20.34 -17.18 10.10
N ASN A 175 19.36 -16.66 9.37
CA ASN A 175 19.23 -15.22 9.05
C ASN A 175 18.00 -14.56 9.72
N LEU A 176 17.34 -15.25 10.67
CA LEU A 176 16.10 -14.76 11.28
C LEU A 176 16.31 -13.94 12.54
N GLU A 177 17.53 -13.88 13.10
CA GLU A 177 17.75 -13.30 14.44
C GLU A 177 17.30 -11.83 14.51
N ALA A 178 17.53 -11.03 13.47
CA ALA A 178 17.07 -9.65 13.39
C ALA A 178 15.53 -9.47 13.21
N LEU A 179 14.81 -10.56 12.85
CA LEU A 179 13.38 -10.57 12.54
C LEU A 179 12.53 -11.16 13.68
N MET A 180 13.13 -11.43 14.85
CA MET A 180 12.45 -12.04 15.99
C MET A 180 12.41 -11.10 17.20
N PRO A 181 11.35 -11.18 18.04
CA PRO A 181 11.37 -10.53 19.34
C PRO A 181 12.53 -11.04 20.19
N GLU A 182 13.22 -10.13 20.87
CA GLU A 182 14.35 -10.43 21.72
C GLU A 182 14.08 -10.02 23.17
N LYS A 183 14.64 -10.80 24.11
CA LYS A 183 14.73 -10.45 25.53
C LYS A 183 16.19 -10.56 25.95
N ASN A 184 16.77 -9.46 26.44
CA ASN A 184 18.18 -9.37 26.84
C ASN A 184 19.17 -9.82 25.74
N GLY A 185 18.91 -9.44 24.49
CA GLY A 185 19.77 -9.76 23.33
C GLY A 185 19.71 -11.23 22.87
N LYS A 186 18.74 -12.00 23.37
CA LYS A 186 18.48 -13.38 22.90
C LYS A 186 17.08 -13.47 22.29
N PRO A 187 16.90 -14.17 21.15
CA PRO A 187 15.58 -14.41 20.59
C PRO A 187 14.66 -15.12 21.59
N LEU A 188 13.41 -14.67 21.68
CA LEU A 188 12.42 -15.22 22.62
C LEU A 188 12.06 -16.68 22.31
N PHE A 189 12.07 -17.03 21.02
CA PHE A 189 11.90 -18.40 20.54
C PHE A 189 12.66 -18.58 19.22
N ARG A 190 12.97 -19.83 18.85
CA ARG A 190 13.54 -20.17 17.54
C ARG A 190 12.53 -21.02 16.75
N PRO A 191 12.05 -20.55 15.59
CA PRO A 191 11.03 -21.28 14.84
C PRO A 191 11.58 -22.60 14.30
N ARG A 192 10.79 -23.67 14.41
CA ARG A 192 11.11 -24.95 13.78
C ARG A 192 10.77 -24.89 12.29
N ARG A 193 11.53 -25.60 11.45
CA ARG A 193 11.25 -25.70 10.00
C ARG A 193 9.82 -26.19 9.71
N THR A 194 9.35 -27.17 10.47
CA THR A 194 7.98 -27.69 10.37
C THR A 194 6.92 -26.65 10.74
N GLY A 195 7.20 -25.80 11.73
CA GLY A 195 6.32 -24.69 12.10
C GLY A 195 6.21 -23.66 10.99
N MET A 196 7.33 -23.28 10.36
CA MET A 196 7.33 -22.35 9.22
C MET A 196 6.62 -22.93 7.99
N ALA A 197 6.79 -24.22 7.71
CA ALA A 197 6.03 -24.90 6.66
C ALA A 197 4.52 -24.91 6.95
N GLY A 198 4.12 -25.14 8.20
CA GLY A 198 2.73 -25.05 8.63
C GLY A 198 2.13 -23.66 8.42
N VAL A 199 2.88 -22.60 8.75
CA VAL A 199 2.45 -21.22 8.50
C VAL A 199 2.33 -20.92 7.00
N ALA A 200 3.28 -21.38 6.19
CA ALA A 200 3.21 -21.22 4.74
C ALA A 200 1.94 -21.88 4.15
N LEU A 201 1.63 -23.11 4.56
CA LEU A 201 0.41 -23.82 4.14
C LEU A 201 -0.87 -23.09 4.59
N ALA A 202 -0.91 -22.61 5.83
CA ALA A 202 -2.05 -21.85 6.34
C ALA A 202 -2.28 -20.54 5.56
N LEU A 203 -1.19 -19.83 5.21
CA LEU A 203 -1.27 -18.61 4.40
C LEU A 203 -1.71 -18.91 2.95
N CYS A 204 -1.24 -20.00 2.34
CA CYS A 204 -1.73 -20.44 1.04
C CYS A 204 -3.23 -20.76 1.07
N ALA A 205 -3.69 -21.50 2.09
CA ALA A 205 -5.11 -21.80 2.28
C ALA A 205 -5.95 -20.53 2.48
N ALA A 206 -5.48 -19.59 3.30
CA ALA A 206 -6.11 -18.29 3.49
C ALA A 206 -6.20 -17.50 2.17
N SER A 207 -5.11 -17.47 1.39
CA SER A 207 -5.07 -16.80 0.08
C SER A 207 -6.12 -17.37 -0.89
N LEU A 208 -6.27 -18.70 -0.95
CA LEU A 208 -7.26 -19.36 -1.80
C LEU A 208 -8.69 -19.07 -1.33
N LEU A 209 -8.93 -19.12 -0.02
CA LEU A 209 -10.23 -18.81 0.57
C LEU A 209 -10.66 -17.37 0.27
N ILE A 210 -9.74 -16.40 0.42
CA ILE A 210 -10.01 -14.99 0.13
C ILE A 210 -10.21 -14.74 -1.37
N ALA A 211 -9.44 -15.43 -2.23
CA ALA A 211 -9.63 -15.36 -3.67
C ALA A 211 -11.01 -15.90 -4.07
N GLU A 212 -11.47 -16.98 -3.43
CA GLU A 212 -12.81 -17.50 -3.67
C GLU A 212 -13.89 -16.53 -3.22
N GLN A 213 -13.79 -15.97 -2.01
CA GLN A 213 -14.79 -15.00 -1.52
C GLN A 213 -14.84 -13.72 -2.37
N GLY A 214 -13.67 -13.24 -2.82
CA GLY A 214 -13.53 -11.98 -3.56
C GLY A 214 -13.83 -12.10 -5.06
N LEU A 215 -13.44 -13.19 -5.71
CA LEU A 215 -13.53 -13.37 -7.17
C LEU A 215 -14.47 -14.51 -7.60
N GLY A 216 -14.73 -15.49 -6.74
CA GLY A 216 -15.46 -16.71 -7.12
C GLY A 216 -14.68 -17.62 -8.09
N VAL A 217 -13.35 -17.70 -7.95
CA VAL A 217 -12.43 -18.40 -8.87
C VAL A 217 -12.82 -19.86 -9.13
N PHE A 218 -13.28 -20.55 -8.10
CA PHE A 218 -13.61 -21.97 -8.12
C PHE A 218 -15.10 -22.24 -8.31
N GLY A 219 -15.93 -21.19 -8.39
CA GLY A 219 -17.38 -21.32 -8.59
C GLY A 219 -18.09 -22.06 -7.45
N ILE A 220 -17.50 -22.10 -6.25
CA ILE A 220 -18.07 -22.77 -5.06
C ILE A 220 -19.25 -21.94 -4.52
N GLY A 221 -19.37 -20.68 -4.95
CA GLY A 221 -20.42 -19.76 -4.56
C GLY A 221 -20.23 -19.23 -3.13
N HIS A 222 -21.12 -18.33 -2.71
CA HIS A 222 -21.12 -17.84 -1.33
C HIS A 222 -21.60 -18.92 -0.38
N SER A 223 -20.65 -19.57 0.28
CA SER A 223 -20.97 -20.39 1.44
C SER A 223 -20.75 -19.60 2.73
N GLU A 224 -21.68 -19.76 3.67
CA GLU A 224 -21.55 -19.30 5.06
C GLU A 224 -20.18 -19.69 5.67
N ILE A 225 -19.65 -20.85 5.27
CA ILE A 225 -18.36 -21.37 5.75
C ILE A 225 -17.20 -20.50 5.26
N ILE A 226 -17.18 -20.12 3.98
CA ILE A 226 -16.13 -19.25 3.42
C ILE A 226 -16.21 -17.86 4.06
N SER A 227 -17.41 -17.29 4.18
CA SER A 227 -17.58 -15.97 4.82
C SER A 227 -17.13 -15.98 6.29
N ARG A 228 -17.54 -16.99 7.08
CA ARG A 228 -17.08 -17.16 8.47
C ARG A 228 -15.56 -17.36 8.55
N GLY A 229 -14.98 -18.08 7.59
CA GLY A 229 -13.52 -18.23 7.45
C GLY A 229 -12.82 -16.89 7.23
N CYS A 230 -13.33 -16.05 6.32
CA CYS A 230 -12.81 -14.69 6.13
C CYS A 230 -12.94 -13.84 7.40
N TRP A 231 -14.10 -13.83 8.06
CA TRP A 231 -14.29 -13.09 9.31
C TRP A 231 -13.30 -13.52 10.40
N LEU A 232 -13.10 -14.82 10.57
CA LEU A 232 -12.12 -15.36 11.53
C LEU A 232 -10.69 -14.92 11.20
N LEU A 233 -10.29 -15.01 9.93
CA LEU A 233 -8.95 -14.58 9.48
C LEU A 233 -8.74 -13.08 9.66
N GLY A 234 -9.74 -12.27 9.29
CA GLY A 234 -9.72 -10.82 9.47
C GLY A 234 -9.57 -10.44 10.94
N ALA A 235 -10.37 -11.06 11.82
CA ALA A 235 -10.29 -10.87 13.26
C ALA A 235 -8.92 -11.30 13.83
N LEU A 236 -8.35 -12.42 13.38
CA LEU A 236 -7.04 -12.89 13.82
C LEU A 236 -5.92 -11.91 13.44
N LEU A 237 -5.94 -11.36 12.23
CA LEU A 237 -4.95 -10.36 11.80
C LEU A 237 -5.10 -9.03 12.54
N ILE A 238 -6.34 -8.58 12.81
CA ILE A 238 -6.60 -7.40 13.63
C ILE A 238 -6.11 -7.63 15.07
N ALA A 239 -6.43 -8.79 15.67
CA ALA A 239 -5.93 -9.16 16.98
C ALA A 239 -4.40 -9.21 17.03
N ARG A 240 -3.75 -9.70 15.97
CA ARG A 240 -2.29 -9.65 15.83
C ARG A 240 -1.76 -8.22 15.74
N ALA A 241 -2.48 -7.30 15.11
CA ALA A 241 -2.12 -5.88 15.05
C ALA A 241 -2.27 -5.19 16.42
N VAL A 242 -3.28 -5.56 17.22
CA VAL A 242 -3.39 -5.14 18.63
C VAL A 242 -2.17 -5.65 19.41
N GLY A 243 -1.82 -6.93 19.21
CA GLY A 243 -0.62 -7.56 19.73
C GLY A 243 -0.75 -8.05 21.16
N ASP A 244 0.39 -8.20 21.84
CA ASP A 244 0.49 -8.79 23.18
C ASP A 244 0.76 -7.77 24.30
N PHE A 245 0.71 -6.47 23.97
CA PHE A 245 1.07 -5.34 24.84
C PHE A 245 2.51 -5.34 25.36
N GLN A 246 3.35 -6.29 24.92
CA GLN A 246 4.74 -6.41 25.38
C GLN A 246 5.72 -6.24 24.22
N TYR A 247 5.71 -7.12 23.23
CA TYR A 247 6.70 -7.18 22.14
C TYR A 247 6.11 -6.90 20.76
N LEU A 248 4.81 -7.12 20.58
CA LEU A 248 4.12 -7.13 19.29
C LEU A 248 2.97 -6.13 19.26
N GLY A 249 2.70 -5.55 18.09
CA GLY A 249 1.48 -4.79 17.84
C GLY A 249 1.58 -3.29 18.13
N LEU A 250 0.43 -2.62 18.05
CA LEU A 250 0.30 -1.17 18.23
C LEU A 250 0.67 -0.73 19.65
N PHE A 251 0.31 -1.55 20.64
CA PHE A 251 0.43 -1.23 22.07
C PHE A 251 1.66 -1.86 22.74
N LYS A 252 2.65 -2.32 21.97
CA LYS A 252 3.87 -2.91 22.54
C LYS A 252 4.62 -1.95 23.47
N ALA A 253 5.13 -2.50 24.57
CA ALA A 253 5.96 -1.79 25.56
C ALA A 253 7.43 -1.74 25.15
N VAL A 254 7.99 -2.84 24.63
CA VAL A 254 9.38 -2.92 24.19
C VAL A 254 9.56 -2.25 22.84
N ARG A 255 10.34 -1.16 22.79
CA ARG A 255 10.54 -0.34 21.57
C ARG A 255 11.98 -0.20 21.09
N THR A 256 12.91 -0.86 21.76
CA THR A 256 14.35 -0.67 21.58
C THR A 256 15.02 -1.67 20.63
N THR A 257 14.30 -2.69 20.18
CA THR A 257 14.84 -3.75 19.30
C THR A 257 14.59 -3.45 17.82
N MET A 258 15.42 -4.00 16.94
CA MET A 258 15.21 -3.94 15.48
C MET A 258 13.88 -4.54 15.07
N PHE A 259 13.49 -5.65 15.71
CA PHE A 259 12.19 -6.25 15.50
C PHE A 259 11.03 -5.27 15.79
N SER A 260 11.07 -4.55 16.92
CA SER A 260 10.02 -3.58 17.26
C SER A 260 9.92 -2.45 16.23
N TYR A 261 11.05 -2.01 15.67
CA TYR A 261 11.06 -1.00 14.61
C TYR A 261 10.30 -1.49 13.37
N TRP A 262 10.64 -2.68 12.86
CA TRP A 262 9.97 -3.28 11.70
C TRP A 262 8.51 -3.66 11.98
N ASP A 263 8.20 -4.11 13.20
CA ASP A 263 6.81 -4.39 13.60
C ASP A 263 5.96 -3.12 13.62
N THR A 264 6.52 -1.97 14.01
CA THR A 264 5.82 -0.68 13.96
C THR A 264 5.69 -0.14 12.53
N ALA A 265 6.76 -0.23 11.74
CA ALA A 265 6.83 0.39 10.43
C ALA A 265 6.10 -0.41 9.34
N VAL A 266 6.11 -1.74 9.44
CA VAL A 266 5.66 -2.63 8.36
C VAL A 266 4.67 -3.68 8.86
N TYR A 267 5.04 -4.51 9.85
CA TYR A 267 4.25 -5.72 10.14
C TYR A 267 2.87 -5.42 10.73
N THR A 268 2.80 -4.55 11.74
CA THR A 268 1.52 -4.18 12.38
C THR A 268 0.60 -3.41 11.42
N PRO A 269 1.06 -2.38 10.68
CA PRO A 269 0.24 -1.73 9.66
C PRO A 269 -0.27 -2.71 8.60
N LEU A 270 0.57 -3.63 8.14
CA LEU A 270 0.18 -4.64 7.16
C LEU A 270 -0.88 -5.60 7.72
N CYS A 271 -0.72 -6.11 8.93
CA CYS A 271 -1.72 -6.95 9.58
C CYS A 271 -3.07 -6.23 9.73
N LEU A 272 -3.05 -4.96 10.15
CA LEU A 272 -4.28 -4.18 10.31
C LEU A 272 -4.97 -3.94 8.95
N LEU A 273 -4.20 -3.55 7.93
CA LEU A 273 -4.71 -3.32 6.58
C LEU A 273 -5.32 -4.59 6.00
N LEU A 274 -4.59 -5.71 6.04
CA LEU A 274 -5.07 -7.01 5.54
C LEU A 274 -6.30 -7.47 6.32
N GLY A 275 -6.28 -7.36 7.65
CA GLY A 275 -7.40 -7.76 8.51
C GLY A 275 -8.69 -6.98 8.21
N ILE A 276 -8.61 -5.65 8.11
CA ILE A 276 -9.76 -4.81 7.73
C ILE A 276 -10.24 -5.16 6.31
N SER A 277 -9.31 -5.33 5.35
CA SER A 277 -9.64 -5.67 3.96
C SER A 277 -10.36 -7.01 3.84
N ILE A 278 -9.96 -7.99 4.64
CA ILE A 278 -10.61 -9.30 4.68
C ILE A 278 -12.02 -9.20 5.28
N CYS A 279 -12.22 -8.44 6.37
CA CYS A 279 -13.55 -8.21 6.93
C CYS A 279 -14.48 -7.51 5.93
N VAL A 280 -13.95 -6.55 5.17
CA VAL A 280 -14.63 -5.84 4.07
C VAL A 280 -15.07 -6.83 2.98
N ILE A 281 -14.21 -7.78 2.60
CA ILE A 281 -14.55 -8.86 1.64
C ILE A 281 -15.57 -9.84 2.23
N ALA A 282 -15.49 -10.12 3.53
CA ALA A 282 -16.37 -11.06 4.23
C ALA A 282 -17.81 -10.55 4.39
N ALA A 283 -17.99 -9.22 4.47
CA ALA A 283 -19.28 -8.55 4.61
C ALA A 283 -20.14 -8.56 3.32
N ARG A 284 -20.03 -9.63 2.53
CA ARG A 284 -20.77 -9.87 1.28
C ARG A 284 -22.21 -10.25 1.51
#